data_AF-A0A662UPE1-F1
#
_entry.id   AF-A0A662UPE1-F1
#
_cell.length_a   1.000
_cell.length_b   1.000
_cell.length_c   1.000
_cell.angle_alpha   90.00
_cell.angle_beta   90.00
_cell.angle_gamma   90.00
#
_symmetry.space_group_name_H-M   'P 1'
#
loop_
_entity.id
_entity.type
_entity.pdbx_description
1 polymer ?
#
loop_
_entity_poly.entity_id
_entity_poly.type
_entity_poly.pdbx_seq_one_letter_code
_entity_poly.pdbx_strand_id
1 'polypeptide(L)'
;MAVGRALAKCRDGFEREEELYGRKMWRIPVMEGEFLIEDSFGVMKGIAGGNILILARNSSAGLEAAEKAVKAIKRYARGVVTPFPGGIVRSGSKVGSLKYSKLRATTNHLYCPTLKNVVKETKLSPEIGSVYEIVINGLREDYVLKAMGIAIKAAASVPGVVKIDAGNYGGKLGPYHFYLREAVEAVKDLEVKVG
;
A
#
# COMPACT_ATOMS: atom_id res chain seq x y z
N MET A 1 -1.68 3.92 23.25
CA MET A 1 -0.92 2.69 23.53
C MET A 1 0.37 3.07 24.25
N ALA A 2 0.60 2.57 25.47
CA ALA A 2 1.70 3.00 26.36
C ALA A 2 3.05 2.34 26.01
N VAL A 3 3.57 2.61 24.81
CA VAL A 3 4.82 2.00 24.31
C VAL A 3 6.04 2.55 25.02
N GLY A 4 6.16 3.88 25.15
CA GLY A 4 7.32 4.51 25.79
C GLY A 4 7.46 4.06 27.24
N ARG A 5 6.35 4.08 27.99
CA ARG A 5 6.31 3.59 29.37
C ARG A 5 6.77 2.14 29.51
N ALA A 6 6.37 1.27 28.58
CA ALA A 6 6.76 -0.13 28.62
C ALA A 6 8.25 -0.31 28.33
N LEU A 7 8.79 0.46 27.38
CA LEU A 7 10.22 0.43 27.02
C LEU A 7 11.12 1.06 28.09
N ALA A 8 10.65 2.10 28.78
CA ALA A 8 11.42 2.82 29.79
C ALA A 8 11.90 1.91 30.92
N LYS A 9 11.07 0.95 31.34
CA LYS A 9 11.40 -0.04 32.39
C LYS A 9 12.59 -0.94 32.07
N CYS A 10 13.04 -1.00 30.81
CA CYS A 10 14.16 -1.85 30.38
C CYS A 10 15.53 -1.35 30.87
N ARG A 11 15.58 -0.20 31.56
CA ARG A 11 16.82 0.38 32.08
C ARG A 11 16.87 0.40 33.60
N ASP A 12 16.18 -0.54 34.24
CA ASP A 12 16.41 -0.91 35.64
C ASP A 12 16.27 0.28 36.62
N GLY A 13 15.33 1.19 36.35
CA GLY A 13 15.03 2.34 37.21
C GLY A 13 15.91 3.58 36.98
N PHE A 14 16.82 3.54 36.01
CA PHE A 14 17.64 4.71 35.63
C PHE A 14 16.93 5.65 34.64
N GLU A 15 15.78 5.25 34.09
CA GLU A 15 14.95 6.11 33.26
C GLU A 15 14.42 7.33 34.02
N ARG A 16 14.21 8.45 33.30
CA ARG A 16 13.60 9.66 33.85
C ARG A 16 12.39 10.06 33.04
N GLU A 17 11.33 10.46 33.75
CA GLU A 17 10.20 11.14 33.14
C GLU A 17 10.53 12.63 33.00
N GLU A 18 10.22 13.22 31.85
CA GLU A 18 10.44 14.64 31.57
C GLU A 18 9.31 15.17 30.68
N GLU A 19 8.98 16.46 30.80
CA GLU A 19 8.12 17.15 29.85
C GLU A 19 8.98 17.89 28.83
N LEU A 20 8.87 17.51 27.55
CA LEU A 20 9.58 18.16 26.45
C LEU A 20 8.61 18.49 25.33
N TYR A 21 8.67 19.72 24.81
CA TYR A 21 7.80 20.21 23.74
C TYR A 21 6.29 20.05 24.04
N GLY A 22 5.91 20.17 25.33
CA GLY A 22 4.54 19.97 25.80
C GLY A 22 4.07 18.51 25.74
N ARG A 23 5.00 17.55 25.70
CA ARG A 23 4.72 16.11 25.68
C ARG A 23 5.39 15.41 26.85
N LYS A 24 4.70 14.40 27.39
CA LYS A 24 5.25 13.51 28.42
C LYS A 24 6.23 12.53 27.75
N MET A 25 7.49 12.63 28.09
CA MET A 25 8.59 11.87 27.51
C MET A 25 9.30 11.01 28.56
N TRP A 26 9.96 9.96 28.09
CA TRP A 26 10.91 9.15 28.84
C TRP A 26 12.31 9.34 28.25
N ARG A 27 13.27 9.63 29.12
CA ARG A 27 14.70 9.67 28.83
C ARG A 27 15.33 8.39 29.36
N ILE A 28 15.75 7.53 28.45
CA ILE A 28 16.15 6.16 28.71
C ILE A 28 17.66 6.04 28.48
N PRO A 29 18.48 5.85 29.54
CA PRO A 29 19.93 5.68 29.37
C PRO A 29 20.26 4.47 28.50
N VAL A 30 21.17 4.63 27.55
CA VAL A 30 21.70 3.58 26.66
C VAL A 30 23.19 3.80 26.46
N MET A 31 23.92 2.81 25.92
CA MET A 31 25.37 2.96 25.70
C MET A 31 25.73 4.14 24.78
N GLU A 32 24.86 4.47 23.81
CA GLU A 32 24.99 5.64 22.93
C GLU A 32 24.83 6.99 23.68
N GLY A 33 24.20 6.97 24.85
CA GLY A 33 23.77 8.16 25.57
C GLY A 33 22.33 8.01 26.06
N GLU A 34 21.38 8.67 25.40
CA GLU A 34 19.99 8.71 25.84
C GLU A 34 19.02 8.49 24.70
N PHE A 35 18.11 7.54 24.89
CA PHE A 35 16.99 7.29 24.00
C PHE A 35 15.75 8.05 24.51
N LEU A 36 15.24 8.98 23.71
CA LEU A 36 14.04 9.75 24.02
C LEU A 36 12.80 9.14 23.34
N ILE A 37 11.74 8.93 24.11
CA ILE A 37 10.48 8.37 23.60
C ILE A 37 9.26 8.96 24.33
N GLU A 38 8.19 9.24 23.59
CA GLU A 38 6.91 9.70 24.16
C GLU A 38 6.25 8.58 24.98
N ASP A 39 5.61 8.92 26.11
CA ASP A 39 4.98 7.94 27.03
C ASP A 39 4.02 6.99 26.31
N SER A 40 3.27 7.52 25.35
CA SER A 40 2.28 6.75 24.60
C SER A 40 2.11 7.26 23.17
N PHE A 41 1.65 6.36 22.30
CA PHE A 41 1.32 6.66 20.91
C PHE A 41 -0.18 6.47 20.67
N GLY A 42 -0.76 7.36 19.86
CA GLY A 42 -2.16 7.26 19.43
C GLY A 42 -2.37 6.02 18.55
N VAL A 43 -3.51 5.35 18.74
CA VAL A 43 -3.95 4.24 17.88
C VAL A 43 -5.37 4.54 17.44
N MET A 44 -5.66 4.31 16.17
CA MET A 44 -7.00 4.46 15.61
C MET A 44 -7.31 3.32 14.65
N LYS A 45 -8.60 3.12 14.36
CA LYS A 45 -9.03 2.21 13.30
C LYS A 45 -8.65 2.82 11.95
N GLY A 46 -7.77 2.15 11.23
CA GLY A 46 -7.38 2.52 9.86
C GLY A 46 -8.05 1.62 8.83
N ILE A 47 -7.66 1.83 7.58
CA ILE A 47 -8.10 1.07 6.41
C ILE A 47 -6.89 0.36 5.82
N ALA A 48 -7.07 -0.90 5.46
CA ALA A 48 -6.06 -1.70 4.79
C ALA A 48 -6.62 -2.29 3.49
N GLY A 49 -5.78 -2.34 2.46
CA GLY A 49 -6.10 -3.06 1.22
C GLY A 49 -6.74 -2.24 0.10
N GLY A 50 -6.72 -0.90 0.17
CA GLY A 50 -6.95 -0.09 -1.03
C GLY A 50 -5.88 -0.44 -2.06
N ASN A 51 -6.22 -0.62 -3.33
CA ASN A 51 -5.26 -1.12 -4.29
C ASN A 51 -5.55 -0.70 -5.74
N ILE A 52 -4.51 -0.72 -6.56
CA ILE A 52 -4.61 -0.67 -8.02
C ILE A 52 -3.75 -1.76 -8.65
N LEU A 53 -4.16 -2.24 -9.82
CA LEU A 53 -3.41 -3.13 -10.69
C LEU A 53 -2.94 -2.35 -11.92
N ILE A 54 -1.65 -2.43 -12.22
CA ILE A 54 -1.02 -1.82 -13.38
C ILE A 54 -0.77 -2.92 -14.41
N LEU A 55 -1.53 -2.92 -15.50
CA LEU A 55 -1.43 -3.92 -16.55
C LEU A 55 -0.62 -3.32 -17.70
N ALA A 56 0.57 -3.88 -17.96
CA ALA A 56 1.54 -3.32 -18.90
C ALA A 56 1.98 -4.33 -19.97
N ARG A 57 2.50 -3.81 -21.09
CA ARG A 57 2.98 -4.62 -22.21
C ARG A 57 4.15 -5.53 -21.85
N ASN A 58 5.01 -5.10 -20.94
CA ASN A 58 6.17 -5.85 -20.46
C ASN A 58 6.53 -5.46 -19.03
N SER A 59 7.45 -6.22 -18.42
CA SER A 59 7.87 -6.02 -17.02
C SER A 59 8.57 -4.70 -16.79
N SER A 60 9.34 -4.19 -17.77
CA SER A 60 10.06 -2.92 -17.64
C SER A 60 9.08 -1.75 -17.51
N ALA A 61 8.10 -1.66 -18.42
CA ALA A 61 7.07 -0.62 -18.36
C ALA A 61 6.20 -0.75 -17.10
N GLY A 62 5.85 -1.99 -16.72
CA GLY A 62 5.07 -2.24 -15.50
C GLY A 62 5.80 -1.81 -14.22
N LEU A 63 7.09 -2.13 -14.12
CA LEU A 63 7.91 -1.77 -12.96
C LEU A 63 8.15 -0.26 -12.89
N GLU A 64 8.48 0.39 -14.01
CA GLU A 64 8.64 1.85 -14.06
C GLU A 64 7.35 2.57 -13.60
N ALA A 65 6.19 2.13 -14.10
CA ALA A 65 4.89 2.66 -13.70
C ALA A 65 4.61 2.44 -12.20
N ALA A 66 4.93 1.27 -11.67
CA ALA A 66 4.76 0.95 -10.26
C ALA A 66 5.67 1.80 -9.36
N GLU A 67 6.95 1.98 -9.73
CA GLU A 67 7.88 2.85 -9.01
C GLU A 67 7.45 4.31 -9.05
N LYS A 68 7.01 4.81 -10.21
CA LYS A 68 6.45 6.16 -10.33
C LYS A 68 5.20 6.35 -9.47
N ALA A 69 4.32 5.36 -9.43
CA ALA A 69 3.14 5.38 -8.56
C ALA A 69 3.53 5.47 -7.06
N VAL A 70 4.46 4.64 -6.59
CA VAL A 70 4.94 4.68 -5.19
C VAL A 70 5.61 6.01 -4.86
N LYS A 71 6.48 6.52 -5.74
CA LYS A 71 7.12 7.84 -5.59
C LYS A 71 6.07 8.96 -5.51
N ALA A 72 5.03 8.91 -6.35
CA ALA A 72 3.95 9.87 -6.34
C ALA A 72 3.15 9.84 -5.04
N ILE A 73 2.76 8.65 -4.58
CA ILE A 73 2.07 8.47 -3.29
C ILE A 73 2.91 9.09 -2.17
N LYS A 74 4.21 8.75 -2.09
CA LYS A 74 5.12 9.27 -1.06
C LYS A 74 5.22 10.80 -1.08
N ARG A 75 5.15 11.42 -2.25
CA ARG A 75 5.29 12.87 -2.41
C ARG A 75 3.99 13.64 -2.15
N TYR A 76 2.86 13.11 -2.60
CA TYR A 76 1.60 13.86 -2.68
C TYR A 76 0.48 13.35 -1.76
N ALA A 77 0.62 12.18 -1.15
CA ALA A 77 -0.35 11.63 -0.21
C ALA A 77 0.20 11.59 1.22
N ARG A 78 -0.60 12.07 2.18
CA ARG A 78 -0.30 12.01 3.62
C ARG A 78 -1.24 11.03 4.30
N GLY A 79 -0.77 10.41 5.39
CA GLY A 79 -1.59 9.49 6.20
C GLY A 79 -1.84 8.14 5.54
N VAL A 80 -1.00 7.74 4.56
CA VAL A 80 -1.04 6.45 3.88
C VAL A 80 0.35 5.82 3.83
N VAL A 81 0.39 4.50 3.64
CA VAL A 81 1.61 3.72 3.43
C VAL A 81 1.38 2.64 2.36
N THR A 82 2.44 2.28 1.64
CA THR A 82 2.48 1.14 0.70
C THR A 82 3.34 0.02 1.30
N PRO A 83 2.74 -0.97 1.99
CA PRO A 83 3.46 -1.81 2.97
C PRO A 83 4.32 -2.92 2.35
N PHE A 84 4.20 -3.17 1.05
CA PHE A 84 4.96 -4.22 0.37
C PHE A 84 6.40 -3.77 0.07
N PRO A 85 7.33 -4.69 -0.24
CA PRO A 85 8.71 -4.35 -0.59
C PRO A 85 8.77 -3.32 -1.73
N GLY A 86 9.41 -2.18 -1.48
CA GLY A 86 9.44 -1.05 -2.43
C GLY A 86 8.07 -0.44 -2.74
N GLY A 87 7.03 -0.78 -1.98
CA GLY A 87 5.64 -0.40 -2.21
C GLY A 87 4.91 -1.21 -3.30
N ILE A 88 5.53 -2.28 -3.83
CA ILE A 88 5.09 -2.95 -5.05
C ILE A 88 4.85 -4.44 -4.80
N VAL A 89 3.73 -4.95 -5.33
CA VAL A 89 3.36 -6.36 -5.30
C VAL A 89 3.54 -6.96 -6.68
N ARG A 90 4.38 -8.00 -6.76
CA ARG A 90 4.58 -8.78 -8.00
C ARG A 90 3.79 -10.09 -8.05
N SER A 91 3.32 -10.58 -6.90
CA SER A 91 2.78 -11.93 -6.78
C SER A 91 1.28 -12.01 -7.08
N GLY A 92 0.50 -11.06 -6.54
CA GLY A 92 -0.97 -11.04 -6.63
C GLY A 92 -1.63 -12.27 -6.01
N SER A 93 -2.64 -12.08 -5.16
CA SER A 93 -3.33 -13.21 -4.52
C SER A 93 -4.84 -13.18 -4.72
N LYS A 94 -5.44 -14.37 -4.74
CA LYS A 94 -6.88 -14.58 -4.59
C LYS A 94 -7.15 -15.34 -3.30
N VAL A 95 -8.35 -15.18 -2.77
CA VAL A 95 -8.83 -15.95 -1.62
C VAL A 95 -9.01 -17.42 -2.02
N GLY A 96 -8.56 -18.32 -1.15
CA GLY A 96 -8.69 -19.75 -1.32
C GLY A 96 -7.79 -20.35 -2.40
N SER A 97 -8.16 -21.52 -2.87
CA SER A 97 -7.42 -22.33 -3.85
C SER A 97 -8.37 -23.20 -4.66
N LEU A 98 -8.07 -23.37 -5.95
CA LEU A 98 -8.86 -24.24 -6.83
C LEU A 98 -8.53 -25.73 -6.64
N LYS A 99 -7.34 -26.05 -6.14
CA LYS A 99 -6.81 -27.42 -6.04
C LYS A 99 -6.51 -27.84 -4.60
N TYR A 100 -6.01 -26.91 -3.79
CA TYR A 100 -5.49 -27.19 -2.44
C TYR A 100 -6.38 -26.52 -1.40
N SER A 101 -7.47 -27.19 -1.00
CA SER A 101 -8.54 -26.63 -0.14
C SER A 101 -8.07 -26.05 1.20
N LYS A 102 -6.92 -26.49 1.72
CA LYS A 102 -6.33 -25.97 2.98
C LYS A 102 -5.62 -24.62 2.82
N LEU A 103 -5.33 -24.17 1.60
CA LEU A 103 -4.63 -22.91 1.37
C LEU A 103 -5.60 -21.73 1.42
N ARG A 104 -5.32 -20.78 2.33
CA ARG A 104 -6.13 -19.56 2.53
C ARG A 104 -6.00 -18.55 1.38
N ALA A 105 -4.84 -18.51 0.73
CA ALA A 105 -4.59 -17.64 -0.41
C ALA A 105 -3.66 -18.35 -1.41
N THR A 106 -3.88 -18.10 -2.69
CA THR A 106 -3.04 -18.59 -3.78
C THR A 106 -2.91 -17.53 -4.85
N THR A 107 -2.03 -17.76 -5.84
CA THR A 107 -1.84 -16.79 -6.93
C THR A 107 -3.16 -16.41 -7.61
N ASN A 108 -3.30 -15.13 -7.94
CA ASN A 108 -4.41 -14.66 -8.74
C ASN A 108 -4.20 -15.01 -10.22
N HIS A 109 -4.40 -16.28 -10.54
CA HIS A 109 -4.25 -16.85 -11.89
C HIS A 109 -4.97 -16.07 -13.01
N LEU A 110 -6.05 -15.34 -12.70
CA LEU A 110 -6.77 -14.50 -13.67
C LEU A 110 -5.93 -13.31 -14.18
N TYR A 111 -4.91 -12.91 -13.42
CA TYR A 111 -3.99 -11.82 -13.73
C TYR A 111 -2.55 -12.32 -13.95
N CYS A 112 -2.34 -13.61 -14.21
CA CYS A 112 -1.02 -14.16 -14.53
C CYS A 112 -0.75 -14.14 -16.04
N PRO A 113 0.21 -13.34 -16.56
CA PRO A 113 0.48 -13.28 -18.00
C PRO A 113 0.89 -14.61 -18.62
N THR A 114 1.56 -15.48 -17.85
CA THR A 114 1.97 -16.82 -18.29
C THR A 114 0.81 -17.80 -18.42
N LEU A 115 -0.35 -17.49 -17.86
CA LEU A 115 -1.54 -18.36 -17.86
C LEU A 115 -2.64 -17.86 -18.80
N LYS A 116 -2.45 -16.73 -19.50
CA LYS A 116 -3.49 -16.09 -20.32
C LYS A 116 -4.07 -16.98 -21.44
N ASN A 117 -3.27 -17.92 -21.96
CA ASN A 117 -3.70 -18.87 -22.99
C ASN A 117 -4.28 -20.17 -22.43
N VAL A 118 -4.21 -20.38 -21.11
CA VAL A 118 -4.64 -21.60 -20.43
C VAL A 118 -5.92 -21.35 -19.61
N VAL A 119 -6.01 -20.19 -18.96
CA VAL A 119 -7.15 -19.79 -18.13
C VAL A 119 -8.17 -19.05 -19.00
N LYS A 120 -9.33 -19.68 -19.24
CA LYS A 120 -10.38 -19.13 -20.11
C LYS A 120 -10.94 -17.80 -19.60
N GLU A 121 -11.03 -17.65 -18.28
CA GLU A 121 -11.58 -16.48 -17.60
C GLU A 121 -10.54 -15.39 -17.31
N THR A 122 -9.37 -15.46 -17.98
CA THR A 122 -8.29 -14.47 -17.83
C THR A 122 -8.83 -13.05 -17.95
N LYS A 123 -8.30 -12.15 -17.10
CA LYS A 123 -8.60 -10.71 -17.13
C LYS A 123 -7.59 -9.93 -17.97
N LEU A 124 -6.66 -10.63 -18.63
CA LEU A 124 -5.59 -10.05 -19.42
C LEU A 124 -5.88 -10.18 -20.91
N SER A 125 -5.78 -9.06 -21.64
CA SER A 125 -5.76 -9.04 -23.10
C SER A 125 -4.41 -9.55 -23.65
N PRO A 126 -4.34 -9.93 -24.94
CA PRO A 126 -3.12 -10.48 -25.54
C PRO A 126 -1.89 -9.58 -25.40
N GLU A 127 -2.03 -8.24 -25.46
CA GLU A 127 -0.88 -7.33 -25.38
C GLU A 127 -0.29 -7.19 -23.97
N ILE A 128 -0.98 -7.66 -22.92
CA ILE A 128 -0.49 -7.56 -21.55
C ILE A 128 0.54 -8.66 -21.28
N GLY A 129 1.75 -8.25 -20.91
CA GLY A 129 2.88 -9.11 -20.59
C GLY A 129 3.32 -9.05 -19.13
N SER A 130 2.86 -8.05 -18.36
CA SER A 130 3.19 -7.92 -16.93
C SER A 130 2.08 -7.22 -16.15
N VAL A 131 1.94 -7.59 -14.88
CA VAL A 131 1.00 -6.99 -13.94
C VAL A 131 1.73 -6.72 -12.62
N TYR A 132 1.61 -5.50 -12.12
CA TYR A 132 2.01 -5.12 -10.77
C TYR A 132 0.82 -4.59 -9.99
N GLU A 133 0.84 -4.77 -8.68
CA GLU A 133 -0.19 -4.26 -7.77
C GLU A 133 0.44 -3.27 -6.79
N ILE A 134 -0.24 -2.17 -6.52
CA ILE A 134 0.10 -1.24 -5.43
C ILE A 134 -0.99 -1.37 -4.37
N VAL A 135 -0.60 -1.82 -3.19
CA VAL A 135 -1.50 -1.88 -2.02
C VAL A 135 -1.23 -0.68 -1.12
N ILE A 136 -2.29 -0.06 -0.63
CA ILE A 136 -2.31 1.18 0.12
C ILE A 136 -3.13 0.96 1.40
N ASN A 137 -2.49 1.20 2.53
CA ASN A 137 -3.16 1.31 3.83
C ASN A 137 -3.18 2.78 4.24
N GLY A 138 -4.20 3.21 4.99
CA GLY A 138 -4.32 4.60 5.40
C GLY A 138 -5.08 4.80 6.70
N LEU A 139 -4.91 5.98 7.27
CA LEU A 139 -5.60 6.39 8.50
C LEU A 139 -7.09 6.68 8.25
N ARG A 140 -7.46 7.04 7.01
CA ARG A 140 -8.82 7.42 6.62
C ARG A 140 -9.13 7.01 5.18
N GLU A 141 -10.42 6.90 4.87
CA GLU A 141 -10.95 6.48 3.57
C GLU A 141 -10.60 7.45 2.45
N ASP A 142 -10.85 8.73 2.67
CA ASP A 142 -10.50 9.82 1.76
C ASP A 142 -8.99 9.85 1.44
N TYR A 143 -8.14 9.52 2.40
CA TYR A 143 -6.70 9.47 2.19
C TYR A 143 -6.29 8.31 1.28
N VAL A 144 -6.89 7.12 1.46
CA VAL A 144 -6.65 5.96 0.60
C VAL A 144 -7.17 6.20 -0.81
N LEU A 145 -8.40 6.72 -0.96
CA LEU A 145 -9.00 7.04 -2.25
C LEU A 145 -8.14 8.05 -3.04
N LYS A 146 -7.69 9.12 -2.38
CA LYS A 146 -6.80 10.12 -2.98
C LYS A 146 -5.46 9.52 -3.39
N ALA A 147 -4.87 8.66 -2.56
CA ALA A 147 -3.61 7.98 -2.86
C ALA A 147 -3.74 7.03 -4.06
N MET A 148 -4.86 6.32 -4.18
CA MET A 148 -5.17 5.53 -5.37
C MET A 148 -5.22 6.42 -6.61
N GLY A 149 -5.92 7.55 -6.56
CA GLY A 149 -5.97 8.52 -7.67
C GLY A 149 -4.59 9.00 -8.12
N ILE A 150 -3.74 9.39 -7.17
CA ILE A 150 -2.35 9.80 -7.41
C ILE A 150 -1.56 8.68 -8.10
N ALA A 151 -1.68 7.46 -7.61
CA ALA A 151 -1.02 6.29 -8.16
C ALA A 151 -1.45 6.02 -9.61
N ILE A 152 -2.75 6.16 -9.90
CA ILE A 152 -3.31 5.98 -11.25
C ILE A 152 -2.74 7.01 -12.22
N LYS A 153 -2.77 8.31 -11.87
CA LYS A 153 -2.23 9.37 -12.74
C LYS A 153 -0.75 9.15 -13.03
N ALA A 154 0.03 8.79 -12.01
CA ALA A 154 1.46 8.53 -12.16
C ALA A 154 1.73 7.30 -13.03
N ALA A 155 1.08 6.16 -12.76
CA ALA A 155 1.27 4.95 -13.53
C ALA A 155 0.85 5.12 -15.00
N ALA A 156 -0.31 5.76 -15.25
CA ALA A 156 -0.82 6.00 -16.60
C ALA A 156 0.05 6.93 -17.46
N SER A 157 0.98 7.68 -16.85
CA SER A 157 1.94 8.51 -17.59
C SER A 157 3.06 7.71 -18.28
N VAL A 158 3.22 6.42 -17.95
CA VAL A 158 4.31 5.58 -18.47
C VAL A 158 3.91 4.91 -19.79
N PRO A 159 4.68 5.11 -20.87
CA PRO A 159 4.46 4.39 -22.12
C PRO A 159 4.50 2.88 -21.92
N GLY A 160 3.51 2.18 -22.47
CA GLY A 160 3.41 0.72 -22.35
C GLY A 160 2.53 0.23 -21.20
N VAL A 161 2.01 1.13 -20.35
CA VAL A 161 0.84 0.82 -19.51
C VAL A 161 -0.38 0.73 -20.43
N VAL A 162 -1.10 -0.39 -20.36
CA VAL A 162 -2.25 -0.70 -21.22
C VAL A 162 -3.55 -0.38 -20.50
N LYS A 163 -3.65 -0.76 -19.22
CA LYS A 163 -4.86 -0.62 -18.42
C LYS A 163 -4.51 -0.49 -16.95
N ILE A 164 -5.36 0.24 -16.23
CA ILE A 164 -5.43 0.22 -14.77
C ILE A 164 -6.69 -0.55 -14.36
N ASP A 165 -6.55 -1.45 -13.40
CA ASP A 165 -7.64 -2.21 -12.79
C ASP A 165 -7.52 -2.18 -11.25
N ALA A 166 -8.40 -2.88 -10.55
CA ALA A 166 -8.32 -3.04 -9.10
C ALA A 166 -8.75 -4.44 -8.65
N GLY A 167 -8.01 -5.01 -7.71
CA GLY A 167 -8.35 -6.24 -7.03
C GLY A 167 -9.55 -6.03 -6.10
N ASN A 168 -10.56 -6.89 -6.24
CA ASN A 168 -11.69 -6.95 -5.34
C ASN A 168 -12.12 -8.41 -5.11
N TYR A 169 -12.98 -8.61 -4.12
CA TYR A 169 -13.47 -9.94 -3.74
C TYR A 169 -14.99 -10.05 -3.89
N GLY A 170 -15.54 -9.45 -4.95
CA GLY A 170 -16.97 -9.48 -5.26
C GLY A 170 -17.85 -8.71 -4.27
N GLY A 171 -17.30 -7.75 -3.53
CA GLY A 171 -18.03 -6.92 -2.55
C GLY A 171 -18.46 -7.63 -1.27
N LYS A 172 -17.96 -8.85 -1.02
CA LYS A 172 -18.42 -9.71 0.09
C LYS A 172 -17.50 -9.74 1.32
N LEU A 173 -16.30 -9.13 1.24
CA LEU A 173 -15.25 -9.27 2.25
C LEU A 173 -14.89 -7.97 2.96
N GLY A 174 -14.81 -6.85 2.25
CA GLY A 174 -14.42 -5.56 2.81
C GLY A 174 -15.61 -4.61 2.90
N PRO A 175 -15.72 -3.80 3.96
CA PRO A 175 -16.79 -2.80 4.08
C PRO A 175 -16.56 -1.54 3.23
N TYR A 176 -15.33 -1.35 2.70
CA TYR A 176 -14.95 -0.19 1.89
C TYR A 176 -14.82 -0.57 0.42
N HIS A 177 -15.40 0.25 -0.45
CA HIS A 177 -15.33 0.08 -1.90
C HIS A 177 -14.77 1.35 -2.54
N PHE A 178 -13.53 1.27 -3.02
CA PHE A 178 -12.86 2.38 -3.69
C PHE A 178 -13.04 2.27 -5.20
N TYR A 179 -13.94 3.06 -5.78
CA TYR A 179 -14.14 3.07 -7.23
C TYR A 179 -13.04 3.86 -7.93
N LEU A 180 -12.39 3.26 -8.94
CA LEU A 180 -11.27 3.91 -9.64
C LEU A 180 -11.66 5.25 -10.28
N ARG A 181 -12.89 5.36 -10.77
CA ARG A 181 -13.42 6.60 -11.35
C ARG A 181 -13.44 7.73 -10.32
N GLU A 182 -13.88 7.44 -9.09
CA GLU A 182 -13.90 8.40 -7.99
C GLU A 182 -12.49 8.75 -7.53
N ALA A 183 -11.58 7.76 -7.50
CA ALA A 183 -10.18 7.98 -7.17
C ALA A 183 -9.52 8.96 -8.15
N VAL A 184 -9.73 8.79 -9.45
CA VAL A 184 -9.22 9.70 -10.49
C VAL A 184 -9.87 11.09 -10.37
N GLU A 185 -11.18 11.15 -10.16
CA GLU A 185 -11.91 12.42 -9.99
C GLU A 185 -11.39 13.22 -8.79
N ALA A 186 -11.11 12.56 -7.66
CA ALA A 186 -10.59 13.18 -6.44
C ALA A 186 -9.22 13.87 -6.61
N VAL A 187 -8.51 13.61 -7.71
CA VAL A 187 -7.19 14.16 -8.00
C VAL A 187 -7.11 14.82 -9.38
N LYS A 188 -8.25 15.14 -10.00
CA LYS A 188 -8.29 15.70 -11.36
C LYS A 188 -7.43 16.97 -11.49
N ASP A 189 -7.52 17.87 -10.51
CA ASP A 189 -6.82 19.16 -10.48
C ASP A 189 -5.38 19.07 -9.96
N LEU A 190 -4.97 17.90 -9.46
CA LEU A 190 -3.62 17.70 -8.95
C LEU A 190 -2.66 17.33 -10.08
N GLU A 191 -1.71 18.21 -10.40
CA GLU A 191 -0.67 17.91 -11.38
C GLU A 191 0.39 16.97 -10.76
N VAL A 192 0.32 15.67 -11.09
CA VAL A 192 1.23 14.65 -10.55
C VAL A 192 2.49 14.58 -11.40
N LYS A 193 3.53 15.34 -11.03
CA LYS A 193 4.85 15.28 -11.67
C LYS A 193 5.72 14.24 -10.97
N VAL A 194 6.14 13.21 -11.71
CA VAL A 194 7.08 12.19 -11.24
C VAL A 194 8.13 12.01 -12.31
N GLY A 195 9.36 12.43 -12.00
CA GLY A 195 10.55 12.16 -12.80
C GLY A 195 11.03 10.72 -12.61
#